data_AF-A0A318PIA8-F1
#
_entry.id   AF-A0A318PIA8-F1
#
_cell.length_a   1.000
_cell.length_b   1.000
_cell.length_c   1.000
_cell.angle_alpha   90.00
_cell.angle_beta   90.00
_cell.angle_gamma   90.00
#
_symmetry.space_group_name_H-M   'P 1'
#
loop_
_entity.id
_entity.type
_entity.pdbx_description
1 polymer ?
#
loop_
_entity_poly.entity_id
_entity_poly.type
_entity_poly.pdbx_seq_one_letter_code
_entity_poly.pdbx_strand_id
1 'polypeptide(L)' 'MSAHPIVQHDDAETTAFADAVRDGIRAADEGRKRPYSEVRNWLLSWGTEHEKPAPQRG' A
#
# COMPACT_ATOMS: atom_id res chain seq x y z
N MET A 1 4.03 29.04 -3.82
CA MET A 1 4.34 27.90 -4.70
C MET A 1 4.98 26.83 -3.84
N SER A 2 4.27 25.75 -3.51
CA SER A 2 4.84 24.66 -2.71
C SER A 2 5.71 23.80 -3.63
N ALA A 3 7.01 23.79 -3.40
CA ALA A 3 7.91 22.87 -4.07
C ALA A 3 7.63 21.46 -3.54
N HIS A 4 7.11 20.57 -4.39
CA HIS A 4 7.08 19.15 -4.07
C HIS A 4 8.52 18.65 -4.10
N PRO A 5 9.07 18.12 -3.00
CA PRO A 5 10.38 17.50 -3.05
C PRO A 5 10.32 16.35 -4.05
N ILE A 6 11.18 16.40 -5.06
CA ILE A 6 11.43 15.24 -5.90
C ILE A 6 12.18 14.27 -5.00
N VAL A 7 11.48 13.29 -4.45
CA VAL A 7 12.11 12.18 -3.73
C VAL A 7 12.90 11.41 -4.78
N GLN A 8 14.22 11.64 -4.82
CA GLN A 8 15.12 10.79 -5.60
C GLN A 8 15.31 9.49 -4.83
N HIS A 9 14.56 8.47 -5.23
CA HIS A 9 14.83 7.10 -4.82
C HIS A 9 16.12 6.64 -5.51
N ASP A 10 16.99 5.94 -4.78
CA ASP A 10 18.15 5.31 -5.41
C ASP A 10 17.72 4.12 -6.30
N ASP A 11 18.64 3.63 -7.14
CA ASP A 11 18.34 2.57 -8.11
C ASP A 11 17.88 1.26 -7.43
N ALA A 12 18.34 1.00 -6.20
CA ALA A 12 17.97 -0.19 -5.45
C ALA A 12 16.55 -0.07 -4.88
N GLU A 13 16.21 1.07 -4.30
CA GLU A 13 14.86 1.38 -3.81
C GLU A 13 13.84 1.38 -4.96
N THR A 14 14.22 1.92 -6.11
CA THR A 14 13.40 1.91 -7.33
C THR A 14 13.14 0.48 -7.81
N THR A 15 14.16 -0.38 -7.79
CA THR A 15 14.03 -1.80 -8.17
C THR A 15 13.12 -2.55 -7.20
N ALA A 16 13.33 -2.39 -5.90
CA ALA A 16 12.50 -3.02 -4.87
C ALA A 16 11.03 -2.57 -4.97
N PHE A 17 10.78 -1.29 -5.23
CA PHE A 17 9.44 -0.78 -5.48
C PHE A 17 8.81 -1.41 -6.72
N ALA A 18 9.54 -1.48 -7.84
CA ALA A 18 9.05 -2.06 -9.08
C ALA A 18 8.68 -3.54 -8.91
N ASP A 19 9.48 -4.31 -8.18
CA ASP A 19 9.20 -5.72 -7.90
C ASP A 19 8.00 -5.90 -6.98
N ALA A 20 7.86 -5.06 -5.94
CA ALA A 20 6.68 -5.05 -5.08
C ALA A 20 5.39 -4.73 -5.86
N VAL A 21 5.46 -3.80 -6.83
CA VAL A 21 4.33 -3.46 -7.70
C VAL A 21 3.95 -4.65 -8.60
N ARG A 22 4.94 -5.30 -9.23
CA ARG A 22 4.69 -6.49 -10.07
C ARG A 22 4.03 -7.62 -9.29
N ASP A 23 4.51 -7.86 -8.06
CA ASP A 23 3.93 -8.86 -7.17
C ASP A 23 2.49 -8.53 -6.76
N GLY A 24 2.21 -7.25 -6.50
CA GLY A 24 0.85 -6.78 -6.23
C GLY A 24 -0.11 -7.00 -7.40
N ILE A 25 0.33 -6.72 -8.63
CA ILE A 25 -0.47 -6.94 -9.84
C ILE A 25 -0.76 -8.44 -10.02
N ARG A 26 0.27 -9.28 -9.94
CA ARG A 26 0.12 -10.74 -10.04
C ARG A 26 -0.85 -11.29 -8.98
N ALA A 27 -0.73 -10.83 -7.74
CA ALA A 27 -1.65 -11.21 -6.67
C ALA A 27 -3.10 -10.80 -6.97
N ALA A 28 -3.29 -9.62 -7.54
CA ALA A 28 -4.60 -9.16 -7.99
C ALA A 28 -5.16 -10.05 -9.11
N ASP A 29 -4.36 -10.40 -10.11
CA ASP A 29 -4.81 -11.28 -11.21
C ASP A 29 -5.18 -12.69 -10.70
N GLU A 30 -4.49 -13.19 -9.67
CA GLU A 30 -4.81 -14.44 -8.98
C GLU A 30 -6.01 -14.34 -8.01
N GLY A 31 -6.69 -13.19 -7.94
CA GLY A 31 -7.86 -12.97 -7.08
C GLY A 31 -7.51 -12.67 -5.61
N ARG A 32 -6.23 -12.60 -5.24
CA ARG A 32 -5.76 -12.28 -3.88
C ARG A 32 -5.83 -10.77 -3.60
N LYS A 33 -7.03 -10.20 -3.67
CA LYS A 33 -7.31 -8.77 -3.46
C LYS A 33 -7.77 -8.47 -2.04
N ARG A 34 -7.87 -7.18 -1.70
CA ARG A 34 -8.55 -6.67 -0.51
C ARG A 34 -9.71 -5.77 -0.91
N PRO A 35 -10.88 -5.86 -0.26
CA PRO A 35 -11.92 -4.87 -0.44
C PRO A 35 -11.40 -3.48 -0.06
N TYR A 36 -11.57 -2.51 -0.96
CA TYR A 36 -11.14 -1.14 -0.71
C TYR A 36 -11.75 -0.56 0.57
N SER A 37 -13.01 -0.89 0.88
CA SER A 37 -13.70 -0.45 2.08
C SER A 37 -13.01 -0.91 3.37
N GLU A 38 -12.48 -2.13 3.40
CA GLU A 38 -11.74 -2.65 4.55
C GLU A 38 -10.40 -1.93 4.72
N VAL A 39 -9.66 -1.75 3.62
CA VAL A 39 -8.39 -1.02 3.62
C VAL A 39 -8.60 0.44 4.06
N ARG A 40 -9.64 1.10 3.54
CA ARG A 40 -10.00 2.47 3.92
C ARG A 40 -10.32 2.55 5.41
N ASN A 41 -11.15 1.65 5.92
CA ASN A 41 -11.53 1.65 7.33
C ASN A 41 -10.34 1.39 8.26
N TRP A 42 -9.39 0.57 7.82
CA TRP A 42 -8.13 0.34 8.54
C TRP A 42 -7.27 1.61 8.57
N LEU A 43 -6.99 2.22 7.41
CA LEU A 43 -6.17 3.43 7.32
C LEU A 43 -6.76 4.61 8.12
N LEU A 44 -8.08 4.77 8.11
CA LEU A 44 -8.76 5.85 8.86
C LEU A 44 -8.75 5.63 10.39
N SER A 45 -8.43 4.43 10.85
CA SER A 45 -8.37 4.12 12.28
C SER A 45 -6.99 4.39 12.90
N TRP A 46 -5.96 4.59 12.08
CA TRP A 46 -4.59 4.80 12.55
C TRP A 46 -4.48 6.05 13.43
N GLY A 47 -3.76 5.92 14.54
CA GLY A 47 -3.57 7.03 15.48
C GLY A 47 -4.82 7.39 16.29
N THR A 48 -5.84 6.52 16.27
CA THR A 48 -7.03 6.63 17.13
C THR A 48 -7.00 5.58 18.23
N GLU A 49 -7.78 5.79 19.29
CA GLU A 49 -7.96 4.79 20.36
C GLU A 49 -8.63 3.48 19.86
N HIS A 50 -9.22 3.50 18.66
CA HIS A 50 -9.92 2.39 18.02
C HIS A 50 -9.17 1.88 16.77
N GLU A 51 -7.84 1.96 16.77
CA GLU A 51 -7.02 1.46 15.66
C GLU A 51 -7.37 -0.01 15.34
N LYS A 52 -7.68 -0.27 14.07
CA LYS A 52 -8.14 -1.56 13.58
C LYS A 52 -6.96 -2.41 13.10
N PRO A 53 -7.07 -3.74 13.18
CA PRO A 53 -6.06 -4.62 12.59
C PRO A 53 -6.09 -4.53 11.06
N ALA A 54 -4.95 -4.86 10.44
CA ALA A 54 -4.85 -4.93 8.99
C ALA A 54 -5.84 -5.97 8.40
N PRO A 55 -6.47 -5.70 7.25
CA PRO A 55 -7.41 -6.63 6.63
C PRO A 55 -6.78 -8.00 6.28
N GLN A 56 -7.44 -9.08 6.70
CA GLN A 56 -6.95 -10.46 6.48
C GLN A 56 -7.14 -10.93 5.03
N ARG A 57 -6.36 -11.95 4.62
CA ARG A 57 -6.54 -12.60 3.31
C ARG A 57 -7.84 -13.40 3.35
N GLY A 58 -8.78 -13.05 2.47
CA GLY A 58 -9.85 -13.95 2.07
C GLY A 58 -9.32 -15.02 1.13
#